data_AF-A0A553FYU4-F1
#
_entry.id   AF-A0A553FYU4-F1
#
_cell.length_a   1.000
_cell.length_b   1.000
_cell.length_c   1.000
_cell.angle_alpha   90.00
_cell.angle_beta   90.00
_cell.angle_gamma   90.00
#
_symmetry.space_group_name_H-M   'P 1'
#
loop_
_entity.id
_entity.type
_entity.pdbx_description
1 polymer ?
#
loop_
_entity_poly.entity_id
_entity_poly.type
_entity_poly.pdbx_seq_one_letter_code
_entity_poly.pdbx_strand_id
1 'polypeptide(L)'
;MTEPTRKQIYDAHEALHELGKWASTHYDMTDDRIYLTQVETVLMGMPPKPPLSMGEIAWDDNEHRMAGAKHQYFDIGVMLYRGTDGNILFMHDGKVSSVDPWHLLPTGKRYTLTEVQE
;
A
#
# COMPACT_ATOMS: atom_id res chain seq x y z
N MET A 1 6.82 6.60 24.73
CA MET A 1 5.99 5.69 23.92
C MET A 1 6.79 5.31 22.69
N THR A 2 6.74 4.05 22.27
CA THR A 2 7.32 3.61 21.00
C THR A 2 6.38 3.99 19.85
N GLU A 3 6.95 4.47 18.74
CA GLU A 3 6.19 4.70 17.51
C GLU A 3 5.50 3.39 17.06
N PRO A 4 4.22 3.44 16.65
CA PRO A 4 3.50 2.25 16.19
C PRO A 4 4.09 1.74 14.86
N THR A 5 4.16 0.41 14.72
CA THR A 5 4.58 -0.24 13.47
C THR A 5 3.56 -0.02 12.37
N ARG A 6 4.00 -0.12 11.10
CA ARG A 6 3.13 -0.06 9.92
C ARG A 6 1.90 -0.98 10.04
N LYS A 7 2.12 -2.23 10.47
CA LYS A 7 1.04 -3.20 10.67
C LYS A 7 0.05 -2.74 11.75
N GLN A 8 0.54 -2.24 12.89
CA GLN A 8 -0.34 -1.72 13.94
C GLN A 8 -1.20 -0.54 13.47
N ILE A 9 -0.63 0.34 12.64
CA ILE A 9 -1.40 1.45 12.05
C ILE A 9 -2.47 0.90 11.10
N TYR A 10 -2.12 -0.05 10.23
CA TYR A 10 -3.08 -0.66 9.31
C TYR A 10 -4.22 -1.37 10.05
N ASP A 11 -3.89 -2.24 11.00
CA ASP A 11 -4.85 -2.99 11.81
C ASP A 11 -5.79 -2.05 12.58
N ALA A 12 -5.29 -0.92 13.09
CA ALA A 12 -6.10 0.07 13.78
C ALA A 12 -7.09 0.78 12.83
N HIS A 13 -6.65 1.13 11.63
CA HIS A 13 -7.52 1.72 10.59
C HIS A 13 -8.60 0.72 10.14
N GLU A 14 -8.25 -0.55 9.97
CA GLU A 14 -9.20 -1.62 9.63
C GLU A 14 -10.20 -1.86 10.77
N ALA A 15 -9.74 -1.94 12.02
CA ALA A 15 -10.60 -2.11 13.17
C ALA A 15 -11.60 -0.96 13.34
N LEU A 16 -11.18 0.30 13.12
CA LEU A 16 -12.08 1.46 13.17
C LEU A 16 -13.16 1.38 12.09
N HIS A 17 -12.79 0.97 10.87
CA HIS A 17 -13.73 0.80 9.78
C HIS A 17 -14.77 -0.30 10.05
N GLU A 18 -14.35 -1.45 10.59
CA GLU A 18 -15.26 -2.53 10.94
C GLU A 18 -16.15 -2.19 12.14
N LEU A 19 -15.62 -1.49 13.16
CA LEU A 19 -16.42 -0.93 14.24
C LEU A 19 -17.47 0.04 13.72
N GLY A 20 -17.10 0.86 12.75
CA GLY A 20 -18.00 1.79 12.12
C GLY A 20 -19.15 1.09 11.38
N LYS A 21 -18.83 0.12 10.50
CA LYS A 21 -19.83 -0.73 9.85
C LYS A 21 -20.76 -1.42 10.83
N TRP A 22 -20.20 -1.99 11.91
CA TRP A 22 -20.95 -2.68 12.93
C TRP A 22 -21.95 -1.72 13.61
N ALA A 23 -21.50 -0.51 13.96
CA ALA A 23 -22.35 0.52 14.55
C ALA A 23 -23.49 0.93 13.60
N SER A 24 -23.21 1.18 12.32
CA SER A 24 -24.22 1.53 11.31
C SER A 24 -25.22 0.40 11.05
N THR A 25 -24.82 -0.86 11.23
CA THR A 25 -25.70 -2.02 11.02
C THR A 25 -26.65 -2.24 12.21
N HIS A 26 -26.20 -1.96 13.44
CA HIS A 26 -26.93 -2.29 14.66
C HIS A 26 -27.68 -1.11 15.28
N TYR A 27 -27.26 0.10 14.98
CA TYR A 27 -27.98 1.32 15.32
C TYR A 27 -28.56 1.88 14.03
N ASP A 28 -29.83 2.26 14.05
CA ASP A 28 -30.51 2.95 12.95
C ASP A 28 -29.96 4.37 12.82
N MET A 29 -28.66 4.45 12.52
CA MET A 29 -27.90 5.66 12.23
C MET A 29 -28.32 6.15 10.85
N THR A 30 -29.58 6.57 10.75
CA THR A 30 -30.17 7.20 9.56
C THR A 30 -29.56 8.57 9.25
N ASP A 31 -28.82 9.14 10.21
CA ASP A 31 -28.03 10.34 10.02
C ASP A 31 -26.55 9.99 9.76
N ASP A 32 -26.26 9.62 8.51
CA ASP A 32 -24.91 9.36 8.00
C ASP A 32 -23.90 10.44 8.41
N ARG A 33 -24.35 11.67 8.67
CA ARG A 33 -23.50 12.81 9.04
C ARG A 33 -22.89 12.67 10.44
N ILE A 34 -23.62 12.12 11.41
CA ILE A 34 -23.11 11.91 12.77
C ILE A 34 -22.05 10.81 12.77
N TYR A 35 -22.31 9.73 12.02
CA TYR A 35 -21.37 8.62 11.84
C TYR A 35 -20.05 9.10 11.20
N LEU A 36 -20.14 9.83 10.08
CA LEU A 36 -18.96 10.37 9.39
C LEU A 36 -18.16 11.30 10.31
N THR A 37 -18.83 12.18 11.07
CA THR A 37 -18.16 13.15 11.95
C THR A 37 -17.39 12.46 13.09
N GLN A 38 -17.93 11.39 13.67
CA GLN A 38 -17.26 10.67 14.77
C GLN A 38 -16.07 9.86 14.28
N VAL A 39 -16.22 9.14 13.16
CA VAL A 39 -15.12 8.38 12.54
C VAL A 39 -13.99 9.31 12.10
N GLU A 40 -14.33 10.45 11.46
CA GLU A 40 -13.35 11.47 11.07
C GLU A 40 -12.60 12.06 12.27
N THR A 41 -13.30 12.29 13.39
CA THR A 41 -12.67 12.77 14.63
C THR A 41 -11.62 11.80 15.16
N VAL A 42 -11.92 10.50 15.16
CA VAL A 42 -10.96 9.46 15.58
C VAL A 42 -9.80 9.37 14.58
N LEU A 43 -10.08 9.41 13.28
CA LEU A 43 -9.05 9.37 12.23
C LEU A 43 -8.04 10.53 12.34
N MET A 44 -8.49 11.73 12.72
CA MET A 44 -7.59 12.88 12.95
C MET A 44 -6.61 12.66 14.10
N GLY A 45 -6.95 11.82 15.08
CA GLY A 45 -6.07 11.46 16.20
C GLY A 45 -5.15 10.28 15.91
N MET A 46 -5.36 9.56 14.80
CA MET A 46 -4.59 8.38 14.43
C MET A 46 -3.39 8.75 13.53
N PRO A 47 -2.29 7.98 13.58
CA PRO A 47 -1.29 8.03 12.53
C PRO A 47 -1.93 7.82 11.15
N PRO A 48 -1.46 8.52 10.11
CA PRO A 48 -2.02 8.39 8.77
C PRO A 48 -1.90 6.94 8.28
N LYS A 49 -2.92 6.46 7.55
CA LYS A 49 -2.89 5.10 6.99
C LYS A 49 -1.69 4.98 6.04
N PRO A 50 -0.79 4.01 6.26
CA PRO A 50 0.36 3.84 5.38
C PRO A 50 -0.11 3.42 3.98
N PRO A 51 0.54 3.92 2.90
CA PRO A 51 0.21 3.51 1.53
C PRO A 51 0.54 2.03 1.36
N LEU A 52 -0.36 1.23 0.77
CA LEU A 52 -0.19 -0.22 0.59
C LEU A 52 1.17 -0.58 -0.04
N SER A 53 1.77 -1.66 0.44
CA SER A 53 3.00 -2.26 -0.09
C SER A 53 2.64 -3.44 -0.99
N MET A 54 3.59 -3.89 -1.82
CA MET A 54 3.42 -5.10 -2.62
C MET A 54 3.25 -6.37 -1.78
N GLY A 55 3.56 -6.35 -0.48
CA GLY A 55 3.27 -7.45 0.45
C GLY A 55 1.80 -7.54 0.86
N GLU A 56 1.05 -6.44 0.74
CA GLU A 56 -0.36 -6.36 1.15
C GLU A 56 -1.33 -6.52 -0.03
N ILE A 57 -0.83 -6.45 -1.27
CA ILE A 57 -1.64 -6.59 -2.48
C ILE A 57 -1.22 -7.81 -3.29
N ALA A 58 -2.19 -8.41 -3.98
CA ALA A 58 -1.92 -9.50 -4.89
C ALA A 58 -1.11 -8.99 -6.08
N TRP A 59 -0.08 -9.74 -6.46
CA TRP A 59 0.65 -9.45 -7.69
C TRP A 59 -0.23 -9.77 -8.90
N ASP A 60 -0.25 -8.83 -9.85
CA ASP A 60 -0.94 -8.90 -11.12
C ASP A 60 0.03 -8.41 -12.20
N ASP A 61 0.33 -9.24 -13.20
CA ASP A 61 1.29 -8.92 -14.27
C ASP A 61 0.84 -7.76 -15.17
N ASN A 62 -0.46 -7.53 -15.32
CA ASN A 62 -0.98 -6.40 -16.09
C ASN A 62 -0.88 -5.10 -15.31
N GLU A 63 -0.98 -5.14 -13.98
CA GLU A 63 -0.92 -3.94 -13.14
C GLU A 63 0.50 -3.61 -12.68
N HIS A 64 1.27 -4.61 -12.27
CA HIS A 64 2.51 -4.42 -11.50
C HIS A 64 3.78 -4.61 -12.32
N ARG A 65 3.73 -5.37 -13.43
CA ARG A 65 4.87 -5.47 -14.34
C ARG A 65 5.12 -4.12 -14.99
N MET A 66 6.38 -3.70 -14.98
CA MET A 66 6.83 -2.37 -15.42
C MET A 66 6.20 -1.20 -14.63
N ALA A 67 5.68 -1.45 -13.43
CA ALA A 67 5.22 -0.40 -12.55
C ALA A 67 6.35 0.11 -11.64
N GLY A 68 6.31 1.40 -11.32
CA GLY A 68 7.26 2.03 -10.41
C GLY A 68 6.94 1.72 -8.96
N ALA A 69 7.96 1.38 -8.17
CA ALA A 69 7.87 1.25 -6.72
C ALA A 69 9.01 2.00 -6.04
N LYS A 70 8.75 2.51 -4.84
CA LYS A 70 9.76 3.04 -3.94
C LYS A 70 10.19 1.92 -3.00
N HIS A 71 11.50 1.68 -2.91
CA HIS A 71 12.04 0.81 -1.88
C HIS A 71 12.35 1.59 -0.60
N GLN A 72 12.39 0.94 0.55
CA GLN A 72 12.68 1.63 1.82
C GLN A 72 14.13 2.14 1.92
N TYR A 73 15.08 1.50 1.23
CA TYR A 73 16.52 1.85 1.26
C TYR A 73 17.07 2.38 -0.06
N PHE A 74 16.32 2.22 -1.15
CA PHE A 74 16.71 2.69 -2.48
C PHE A 74 15.70 3.73 -2.94
N ASP A 75 16.06 4.50 -3.97
CA ASP A 75 15.13 5.40 -4.61
C ASP A 75 14.05 4.63 -5.41
N ILE A 76 13.35 5.35 -6.28
CA ILE A 76 12.34 4.76 -7.17
C ILE A 76 13.00 3.81 -8.17
N GLY A 77 12.40 2.65 -8.36
CA GLY A 77 12.78 1.67 -9.38
C GLY A 77 11.56 1.02 -10.01
N VAL A 78 11.79 0.04 -10.89
CA VAL A 78 10.78 -0.62 -11.70
C VAL A 78 10.63 -2.07 -11.29
N MET A 79 9.41 -2.51 -11.03
CA MET A 79 9.09 -3.91 -10.78
C MET A 79 9.01 -4.68 -12.10
N LEU A 80 9.77 -5.76 -12.22
CA LEU A 80 9.89 -6.53 -13.46
C LEU A 80 9.00 -7.77 -13.46
N TYR A 81 9.08 -8.59 -12.41
CA TYR A 81 8.26 -9.79 -12.27
C TYR A 81 8.30 -10.31 -10.83
N ARG A 82 7.31 -11.13 -10.46
CA ARG A 82 7.33 -11.88 -9.20
C ARG A 82 8.02 -13.23 -9.40
N GLY A 83 9.06 -13.49 -8.63
CA GLY A 83 9.78 -14.75 -8.58
C GLY A 83 8.97 -15.87 -7.94
N THR A 84 9.42 -17.11 -8.16
CA THR A 84 8.82 -18.30 -7.53
C THR A 84 9.05 -18.37 -6.03
N ASP A 85 10.03 -17.63 -5.52
CA ASP A 85 10.31 -17.40 -4.10
C ASP A 85 9.35 -16.38 -3.47
N GLY A 86 8.44 -15.79 -4.26
CA GLY A 86 7.48 -14.79 -3.81
C GLY A 86 8.01 -13.36 -3.81
N ASN A 87 9.32 -13.18 -3.99
CA ASN A 87 9.97 -11.87 -4.09
C ASN A 87 9.71 -11.21 -5.44
N ILE A 88 9.94 -9.91 -5.54
CA ILE A 88 9.80 -9.15 -6.78
C ILE A 88 11.18 -8.78 -7.28
N LEU A 89 11.45 -9.07 -8.56
CA LEU A 89 12.63 -8.52 -9.20
C LEU A 89 12.41 -7.05 -9.50
N PHE A 90 13.33 -6.26 -8.97
CA PHE A 90 13.25 -4.82 -8.94
C PHE A 90 14.51 -4.23 -9.57
N MET A 91 14.31 -3.42 -10.60
CA MET A 91 15.37 -2.69 -11.29
C MET A 91 15.53 -1.30 -10.69
N HIS A 92 16.73 -0.97 -10.24
CA HIS A 92 17.08 0.36 -9.74
C HIS A 92 18.56 0.63 -10.03
N ASP A 93 18.90 1.86 -10.40
CA ASP A 93 20.30 2.29 -10.63
C ASP A 93 21.11 1.33 -11.53
N GLY A 94 20.50 0.87 -12.63
CA GLY A 94 21.11 -0.08 -13.59
C GLY A 94 21.32 -1.51 -13.05
N LYS A 95 20.84 -1.82 -11.84
CA LYS A 95 20.95 -3.14 -11.19
C LYS A 95 19.59 -3.79 -11.08
N VAL A 96 19.58 -5.11 -11.03
CA VAL A 96 18.39 -5.92 -10.71
C VAL A 96 18.61 -6.63 -9.38
N SER A 97 17.65 -6.52 -8.48
CA SER A 97 17.67 -7.15 -7.16
C SER A 97 16.39 -7.94 -6.92
N SER A 98 16.46 -9.06 -6.21
CA SER A 98 15.27 -9.75 -5.69
C SER A 98 14.90 -9.09 -4.35
N VAL A 99 13.68 -8.58 -4.23
CA VAL A 99 13.25 -7.74 -3.10
C VAL A 99 11.97 -8.30 -2.49
N ASP A 100 11.93 -8.33 -1.16
CA ASP A 100 10.72 -8.67 -0.41
C ASP A 100 9.60 -7.66 -0.74
N PRO A 101 8.39 -8.12 -1.16
CA PRO A 101 7.28 -7.25 -1.51
C PRO A 101 6.87 -6.27 -0.40
N TRP A 102 7.09 -6.61 0.87
CA TRP A 102 6.80 -5.72 2.01
C TRP A 102 7.62 -4.43 2.01
N HIS A 103 8.74 -4.40 1.26
CA HIS A 103 9.63 -3.25 1.16
C HIS A 103 9.38 -2.39 -0.09
N LEU A 104 8.39 -2.74 -0.92
CA LEU A 104 8.07 -2.03 -2.15
C LEU A 104 6.73 -1.31 -2.01
N LEU A 105 6.76 0.02 -2.12
CA LEU A 105 5.59 0.89 -2.13
C LEU A 105 5.28 1.30 -3.57
N PRO A 106 4.16 0.83 -4.18
CA PRO A 106 3.77 1.26 -5.52
C PRO A 106 3.63 2.78 -5.60
N THR A 107 4.11 3.34 -6.70
CA THR A 107 4.06 4.80 -6.93
C THR A 107 2.90 5.22 -7.84
N GLY A 108 2.21 4.26 -8.45
CA GLY A 108 1.23 4.49 -9.51
C GLY A 108 1.84 4.86 -10.87
N LYS A 109 3.16 5.10 -10.96
CA LYS A 109 3.85 5.32 -12.24
C LYS A 109 3.98 4.01 -13.01
N ARG A 110 3.86 4.10 -14.34
CA ARG A 110 4.05 2.97 -15.26
C ARG A 110 5.10 3.31 -16.31
N TYR A 111 5.88 2.31 -16.67
CA TYR A 111 6.95 2.43 -17.64
C TYR A 111 6.66 1.52 -18.84
N THR A 112 7.09 1.95 -20.00
CA THR A 112 7.04 1.18 -21.24
C THR A 112 8.44 1.13 -21.81
N LEU A 113 8.84 -0.02 -22.35
CA LEU A 113 10.09 -0.12 -23.09
C LEU A 113 9.90 0.53 -24.46
N THR A 114 10.86 1.37 -24.83
CA THR A 114 10.94 2.00 -26.14
C THR A 114 12.25 1.58 -26.78
N GLU A 115 12.21 1.20 -28.04
CA GLU A 115 13.40 0.92 -28.83
C GLU A 115 14.21 2.21 -29.01
N VAL A 116 15.50 2.17 -28.69
CA VAL A 116 16.42 3.27 -28.94
C VAL A 116 17.25 2.86 -30.16
N GLN A 117 17.17 3.64 -31.24
CA GLN A 117 18.04 3.45 -32.40
C GLN A 117 19.44 3.99 -32.06
N GLU A 118 20.46 3.23 -32.42
CA GLU A 118 21.87 3.63 -32.34
C GLU A 118 22.26 4.57 -33.49
#